data_AF-A0A958GFQ2-F1
#
_entry.id   AF-A0A958GFQ2-F1
#
_cell.length_a   1.000
_cell.length_b   1.000
_cell.length_c   1.000
_cell.angle_alpha   90.00
_cell.angle_beta   90.00
_cell.angle_gamma   90.00
#
_symmetry.space_group_name_H-M   'P 1'
#
loop_
_entity.id
_entity.type
_entity.pdbx_description
1 polymer ?
#
loop_
_entity_poly.entity_id
_entity_poly.type
_entity_poly.pdbx_seq_one_letter_code
_entity_poly.pdbx_strand_id
1 'polypeptide(L)' 'PQLKIWADDVKCSHGATVGQLDEQGLFYLMSRGIDKLTAKNILIRAFANEILSQIELEQIKEPLLNRISEKLAVD' A
#
# COMPACT_ATOMS: atom_id res chain seq x y z
N PRO A 1 3.24 16.22 9.56
CA PRO A 1 4.32 15.49 10.30
C PRO A 1 5.15 16.49 11.10
N GLN A 2 5.64 16.11 12.28
CA GLN A 2 6.40 16.99 13.17
C GLN A 2 7.61 16.24 13.75
N LEU A 3 8.75 16.92 13.85
CA LEU A 3 9.96 16.44 14.52
C LEU A 3 10.39 17.49 15.54
N LYS A 4 10.58 17.09 16.80
CA LYS A 4 11.26 17.90 17.82
C LYS A 4 12.60 17.23 18.10
N ILE A 5 13.69 17.93 17.80
CA ILE A 5 15.06 17.43 17.90
C ILE A 5 15.84 18.33 18.84
N TRP A 6 16.44 17.75 19.87
CA TRP A 6 17.20 18.45 20.91
C TRP A 6 18.69 18.06 20.94
N ALA A 7 19.16 17.31 19.94
CA ALA A 7 20.53 16.82 19.84
C ALA A 7 21.23 17.41 18.60
N ASP A 8 22.52 17.69 18.72
CA ASP A 8 23.28 18.49 17.75
C ASP A 8 23.87 17.70 16.56
N ASP A 9 24.05 16.38 16.69
CA ASP A 9 24.63 15.53 15.62
C ASP A 9 23.67 14.42 15.19
N VAL A 10 22.56 14.80 14.56
CA VAL A 10 21.58 13.85 14.03
C VAL A 10 21.17 14.19 12.60
N LYS A 11 20.89 13.16 11.81
CA LYS A 11 20.22 13.28 10.51
C LYS A 11 18.80 12.74 10.65
N CYS A 12 17.83 13.61 10.43
CA CYS A 12 16.42 13.24 10.47
C CYS A 12 15.73 13.67 9.18
N SER A 13 14.92 12.77 8.63
CA SER A 13 14.09 13.01 7.45
C SER A 13 12.68 12.50 7.72
N HIS A 14 11.70 13.15 7.10
CA HIS A 14 10.34 12.65 7.04
C HIS A 14 9.79 12.89 5.64
N GLY A 15 9.01 11.93 5.13
CA GLY A 15 8.29 12.05 3.88
C GLY A 15 6.85 11.59 4.06
N ALA A 16 5.93 12.32 3.46
CA ALA A 16 4.53 11.92 3.35
C ALA A 16 4.06 12.24 1.93
N THR A 17 3.45 11.26 1.28
CA THR A 17 2.86 11.41 -0.05
C THR A 17 1.37 11.10 0.03
N VAL A 18 0.57 11.88 -0.68
CA VAL A 18 -0.85 11.64 -0.88
C VAL A 18 -1.08 11.59 -2.37
N GLY A 19 -1.86 10.60 -2.82
CA GLY A 19 -2.12 10.39 -4.23
C GLY A 19 -3.40 9.61 -4.46
N GLN A 20 -3.81 9.56 -5.72
CA GLN A 20 -4.88 8.70 -6.18
C GLN A 20 -4.30 7.40 -6.75
N LEU A 21 -5.17 6.45 -7.06
CA LEU A 21 -4.78 5.21 -7.74
C LEU A 21 -4.13 5.54 -9.09
N ASP A 22 -3.09 4.80 -9.46
CA ASP A 22 -2.43 4.99 -10.76
C ASP A 22 -3.36 4.62 -11.92
N GLU A 23 -3.87 5.64 -12.62
CA GLU A 23 -4.76 5.48 -13.76
C GLU A 23 -4.07 4.81 -14.95
N GLN A 24 -2.77 5.00 -15.13
CA GLN A 24 -2.02 4.34 -16.22
C GLN A 24 -1.86 2.85 -15.92
N GLY A 25 -1.50 2.50 -14.68
CA GLY A 25 -1.48 1.12 -14.21
C GLY A 25 -2.85 0.44 -14.34
N LEU A 26 -3.93 1.15 -13.99
CA LEU A 26 -5.30 0.66 -14.13
C LEU A 26 -5.65 0.40 -15.60
N PHE A 27 -5.40 1.38 -16.47
CA PHE A 27 -5.61 1.25 -17.91
C PHE A 27 -4.81 0.10 -18.51
N TYR A 28 -3.55 -0.05 -18.09
CA TYR A 28 -2.67 -1.13 -18.57
C TYR A 28 -3.22 -2.51 -18.21
N LEU A 29 -3.62 -2.73 -16.95
CA LEU A 29 -4.23 -3.98 -16.51
C LEU A 29 -5.54 -4.26 -17.28
N MET A 30 -6.37 -3.25 -17.46
CA MET A 30 -7.61 -3.37 -18.23
C MET A 30 -7.38 -3.69 -19.70
N SER A 31 -6.33 -3.13 -20.32
CA SER A 31 -5.95 -3.43 -21.71
C SER A 31 -5.53 -4.89 -21.93
N ARG A 32 -5.16 -5.59 -20.85
CA ARG A 32 -4.83 -7.02 -20.84
C ARG A 32 -6.05 -7.91 -20.56
N GLY A 33 -7.26 -7.33 -20.53
CA GLY A 33 -8.51 -8.07 -20.35
C GLY A 33 -8.91 -8.27 -18.88
N ILE A 34 -8.23 -7.62 -17.93
CA ILE A 34 -8.62 -7.65 -16.53
C ILE A 34 -9.76 -6.65 -16.31
N ASP A 35 -10.85 -7.06 -15.66
CA ASP A 35 -11.93 -6.13 -15.39
C ASP A 35 -11.50 -5.02 -14.43
N LYS A 36 -12.22 -3.89 -14.45
CA LYS A 36 -11.85 -2.68 -13.68
C LYS A 36 -11.79 -2.93 -12.18
N LEU A 37 -12.67 -3.77 -11.63
CA LEU A 37 -12.71 -4.06 -10.20
C LEU A 37 -11.47 -4.88 -9.81
N THR A 38 -11.20 -5.95 -10.54
CA THR A 38 -10.00 -6.78 -10.32
C THR A 38 -8.71 -5.99 -10.51
N ALA A 39 -8.62 -5.14 -11.53
CA ALA A 39 -7.44 -4.30 -11.77
C ALA A 39 -7.19 -3.31 -10.63
N LYS A 40 -8.24 -2.67 -10.12
CA LYS A 40 -8.16 -1.81 -8.93
C LYS A 40 -7.72 -2.60 -7.69
N ASN A 41 -8.27 -3.79 -7.51
CA ASN A 41 -7.93 -4.67 -6.38
C ASN A 41 -6.46 -5.10 -6.41
N ILE A 42 -5.90 -5.40 -7.59
CA ILE A 42 -4.48 -5.70 -7.77
C ILE A 42 -3.62 -4.51 -7.32
N LEU A 43 -3.91 -3.30 -7.77
CA LEU A 43 -3.13 -2.11 -7.43
C LEU A 43 -3.17 -1.78 -5.93
N ILE A 44 -4.35 -1.90 -5.31
CA ILE A 44 -4.51 -1.71 -3.86
C ILE A 44 -3.73 -2.76 -3.07
N ARG A 45 -3.83 -4.03 -3.46
CA ARG A 45 -3.09 -5.13 -2.82
C ARG A 45 -1.59 -4.96 -2.99
N ALA A 46 -1.12 -4.54 -4.16
CA ALA A 46 0.29 -4.25 -4.40
C ALA A 46 0.82 -3.17 -3.44
N PHE A 47 0.06 -2.08 -3.26
CA PHE A 47 0.41 -1.03 -2.30
C PHE A 47 0.45 -1.53 -0.85
N ALA A 48 -0.57 -2.29 -0.42
CA ALA A 48 -0.58 -2.86 0.93
C ALA A 48 0.55 -3.86 1.16
N ASN A 49 0.88 -4.67 0.15
CA ASN A 49 1.90 -5.70 0.23
C ASN A 49 3.30 -5.15 0.47
N GLU A 50 3.63 -3.93 0.02
CA GLU A 50 4.92 -3.30 0.29
C GLU A 50 5.21 -3.15 1.79
N ILE A 51 4.17 -2.86 2.57
CA ILE A 51 4.25 -2.76 4.04
C ILE A 51 4.19 -4.15 4.67
N LEU A 52 3.25 -4.99 4.22
CA LEU A 52 3.06 -6.31 4.81
C LEU A 52 4.23 -7.27 4.58
N SER A 53 5.00 -7.10 3.50
CA SER A 53 6.20 -7.90 3.25
C SER A 53 7.32 -7.65 4.26
N GLN A 54 7.26 -6.57 5.03
CA GLN A 54 8.22 -6.25 6.09
C GLN A 54 7.90 -6.98 7.42
N ILE A 55 6.72 -7.60 7.51
CA ILE A 55 6.32 -8.37 8.69
C ILE A 55 6.94 -9.76 8.59
N GLU A 56 7.92 -10.05 9.44
CA GLU A 56 8.62 -11.34 9.47
C GLU A 56 7.75 -12.48 10.03
N LEU A 57 6.78 -12.15 10.89
CA LEU A 57 5.91 -13.14 11.51
C LEU A 57 4.74 -13.48 10.58
N GLU A 58 4.91 -14.54 9.79
CA GLU A 58 3.95 -15.00 8.79
C GLU A 58 2.54 -15.24 9.35
N GLN A 59 2.44 -15.63 10.64
CA GLN A 59 1.17 -15.87 11.33
C GLN A 59 0.27 -14.63 11.42
N ILE A 60 0.84 -13.41 11.35
CA ILE A 60 0.09 -12.15 11.44
C ILE A 60 -0.22 -11.59 10.04
N LYS A 61 0.57 -11.96 9.05
CA LYS A 61 0.50 -11.39 7.70
C LYS A 61 -0.81 -11.72 6.98
N GLU A 62 -1.22 -12.99 6.99
CA GLU A 62 -2.48 -13.44 6.38
C GLU A 62 -3.72 -12.82 7.06
N PRO A 63 -3.87 -12.83 8.40
CA PRO A 63 -4.96 -12.12 9.08
C PRO A 63 -5.04 -10.62 8.73
N LEU A 64 -3.90 -9.93 8.62
CA LEU A 64 -3.86 -8.52 8.24
C LEU A 64 -4.29 -8.30 6.79
N LEU A 65 -3.85 -9.14 5.85
CA LEU A 65 -4.26 -9.10 4.45
C LEU A 65 -5.77 -9.24 4.29
N ASN A 66 -6.37 -10.19 5.01
CA ASN A 66 -7.82 -10.38 5.02
C ASN A 66 -8.52 -9.14 5.57
N ARG A 67 -8.03 -8.60 6.70
CA ARG A 67 -8.62 -7.41 7.32
C ARG A 67 -8.53 -6.16 6.44
N ILE A 68 -7.46 -6.02 5.67
CA ILE A 68 -7.28 -4.93 4.71
C ILE A 68 -8.25 -5.10 3.53
N SER A 69 -8.40 -6.33 3.01
CA SER A 69 -9.31 -6.63 1.90
C SER A 69 -10.77 -6.32 2.28
N GLU A 70 -11.22 -6.76 3.46
CA GLU A 70 -12.55 -6.45 4.01
C GLU A 70 -12.83 -4.94 4.08
N LYS A 71 -11.87 -4.14 4.55
CA LYS A 71 -12.05 -2.70 4.73
C LYS A 71 -12.07 -1.92 3.43
N LEU A 72 -11.39 -2.43 2.39
CA LEU A 72 -11.24 -1.75 1.12
C LEU A 72 -12.30 -2.18 0.09
N ALA A 73 -13.25 -3.04 0.50
CA ALA A 73 -14.26 -3.64 -0.37
C ALA A 73 -13.64 -4.26 -1.64
N VAL A 74 -12.51 -4.94 -1.43
CA VAL A 74 -11.72 -5.62 -2.46
C VAL A 74 -12.16 -7.09 -2.45
N ASP A 75 -13.37 -7.36 -2.93
CA ASP A 75 -13.90 -8.71 -3.20
C ASP A 75 -14.83 -8.67 -4.43
#